data_AF-A0A2T5GH23-F1
#
_entry.id   AF-A0A2T5GH23-F1
#
_cell.length_a   1.000
_cell.length_b   1.000
_cell.length_c   1.000
_cell.angle_alpha   90.00
_cell.angle_beta   90.00
_cell.angle_gamma   90.00
#
_symmetry.space_group_name_H-M   'P 1'
#
loop_
_entity.id
_entity.type
_entity.pdbx_description
1 polymer ?
#
loop_
_entity_poly.entity_id
_entity_poly.type
_entity_poly.pdbx_seq_one_letter_code
_entity_poly.pdbx_strand_id
1 'polypeptide(L)'
;MAAGIEMFRDMSLTVPPGATAALRTALIEAAVAPWRFDAERAEEIKRNAVSFEDVLLFRHDASDQLPAAGLTLWGRESGYYVPNIVPLEARSLSYSQYNSILTDFVDRIARPVCDRLGVGIELSSGSQSLDDWTTEDVATRLRRFSAAANKSTGASHPMDQRRWFDFLVASHLSEKELDVETLARWLREVDGWDEETAYDLAGNYQNALALLTYYDEH
;
A
#
# COMPACT_ATOMS: atom_id res chain seq x y z
N MET A 1 -14.96 -0.59 -14.57
CA MET A 1 -14.26 -1.47 -13.62
C MET A 1 -13.02 -0.75 -13.14
N ALA A 2 -12.64 -0.92 -11.88
CA ALA A 2 -11.40 -0.34 -11.36
C ALA A 2 -10.20 -0.86 -12.15
N ALA A 3 -9.17 -0.05 -12.36
CA ALA A 3 -7.96 -0.47 -13.06
C ALA A 3 -6.92 -1.13 -12.12
N GLY A 4 -7.21 -1.15 -10.81
CA GLY A 4 -6.33 -1.66 -9.78
C GLY A 4 -7.00 -1.67 -8.41
N ILE A 5 -6.33 -2.24 -7.40
CA ILE A 5 -6.74 -2.16 -5.99
C ILE A 5 -6.02 -0.99 -5.31
N GLU A 6 -6.70 -0.34 -4.37
CA GLU A 6 -6.06 0.71 -3.56
C GLU A 6 -5.03 0.11 -2.59
N MET A 7 -3.88 0.76 -2.47
CA MET A 7 -2.79 0.36 -1.57
C MET A 7 -2.37 1.55 -0.73
N PHE A 8 -1.79 1.29 0.44
CA PHE A 8 -1.20 2.37 1.25
C PHE A 8 -0.05 2.98 0.48
N ARG A 9 -0.01 4.32 0.46
CA ARG A 9 1.10 5.06 -0.11
C ARG A 9 2.23 5.19 0.90
N ASP A 10 3.45 5.02 0.41
CA ASP A 10 4.67 5.26 1.15
C ASP A 10 5.22 6.62 0.76
N MET A 11 5.76 7.34 1.73
CA MET A 11 6.42 8.61 1.51
C MET A 11 7.83 8.55 2.07
N SER A 12 8.79 9.06 1.30
CA SER A 12 10.14 9.32 1.81
C SER A 12 10.70 10.65 1.34
N LEU A 13 11.53 11.24 2.18
CA LEU A 13 12.27 12.46 1.96
C LEU A 13 13.75 12.14 1.87
N THR A 14 14.39 12.61 0.80
CA THR A 14 15.83 12.44 0.58
C THR A 14 16.51 13.77 0.74
N VAL A 15 17.33 13.87 1.79
CA VAL A 15 17.89 15.12 2.30
C VAL A 15 19.35 15.23 1.92
N PRO A 16 19.78 16.36 1.33
CA PRO A 16 21.20 16.60 1.10
C PRO A 16 22.01 16.61 2.42
N PRO A 17 23.28 16.20 2.40
CA PRO A 17 24.14 16.24 3.59
C PRO A 17 24.14 17.62 4.26
N GLY A 18 23.89 17.65 5.57
CA GLY A 18 23.86 18.88 6.37
C GLY A 18 22.52 19.65 6.38
N ALA A 19 21.53 19.25 5.57
CA ALA A 19 20.22 19.93 5.52
C ALA A 19 19.16 19.35 6.48
N THR A 20 19.44 18.24 7.16
CA THR A 20 18.47 17.54 8.04
C THR A 20 17.90 18.43 9.13
N ALA A 21 18.76 19.18 9.84
CA ALA A 21 18.30 20.08 10.91
C ALA A 21 17.43 21.22 10.37
N ALA A 22 17.78 21.78 9.22
CA ALA A 22 17.01 22.85 8.58
C ALA A 22 15.64 22.34 8.09
N LEU A 23 15.60 21.14 7.49
CA LEU A 23 14.36 20.48 7.09
C LEU A 23 13.47 20.23 8.30
N ARG A 24 14.02 19.67 9.38
CA ARG A 24 13.30 19.38 10.62
C ARG A 24 12.58 20.62 11.14
N THR A 25 13.31 21.71 11.33
CA THR A 25 12.74 22.98 11.82
C THR A 25 11.66 23.49 10.87
N ALA A 26 11.93 23.48 9.57
CA ALA A 26 10.98 23.97 8.58
C ALA A 26 9.68 23.15 8.51
N LEU A 27 9.74 21.83 8.67
CA LEU A 27 8.53 20.97 8.71
C LEU A 27 7.68 21.27 9.96
N ILE A 28 8.32 21.47 11.11
CA ILE A 28 7.62 21.83 12.36
C ILE A 28 6.95 23.21 12.23
N GLU A 29 7.66 24.20 11.69
CA GLU A 29 7.14 25.56 11.50
C GLU A 29 6.02 25.62 10.46
N ALA A 30 6.06 24.78 9.43
CA ALA A 30 5.01 24.69 8.41
C ALA A 30 3.73 23.99 8.91
N ALA A 31 3.78 23.25 10.02
CA ALA A 31 2.63 22.57 10.59
C ALA A 31 1.69 23.54 11.30
N VAL A 32 0.81 24.14 10.50
CA VAL A 32 -0.31 24.98 10.93
C VAL A 32 -1.64 24.29 10.67
N ALA A 33 -2.71 24.74 11.35
CA ALA A 33 -4.03 24.13 11.29
C ALA A 33 -4.47 23.83 9.83
N PRO A 34 -5.00 22.61 9.55
CA PRO A 34 -5.46 21.59 10.51
C PRO A 34 -4.35 20.69 11.06
N TRP A 35 -3.10 20.89 10.66
CA TRP A 35 -1.96 20.13 11.17
C TRP A 35 -1.30 20.81 12.37
N ARG A 36 -0.71 20.01 13.26
CA ARG A 36 0.17 20.50 14.32
C ARG A 36 1.28 19.52 14.62
N PHE A 37 2.43 20.02 15.01
CA PHE A 37 3.50 19.20 15.57
C PHE A 37 3.15 18.78 17.01
N ASP A 38 3.23 17.48 17.32
CA ASP A 38 2.98 16.91 18.64
C ASP A 38 4.30 16.71 19.38
N ALA A 39 4.77 17.80 20.00
CA ALA A 39 6.04 17.83 20.71
C ALA A 39 6.07 16.87 21.91
N GLU A 40 4.95 16.76 22.64
CA GLU A 40 4.86 15.88 23.82
C GLU A 40 5.00 14.42 23.42
N ARG A 41 4.27 13.98 22.40
CA ARG A 41 4.34 12.60 21.91
C ARG A 41 5.67 12.28 21.24
N ALA A 42 6.27 13.23 20.53
CA ALA A 42 7.61 13.10 19.97
C ALA A 42 8.66 12.82 21.06
N GLU A 43 8.62 13.56 22.18
CA GLU A 43 9.56 13.32 23.28
C GLU A 43 9.28 12.02 24.05
N GLU A 44 8.02 11.61 24.17
CA GLU A 44 7.69 10.30 24.76
C GLU A 44 8.27 9.14 23.94
N ILE A 45 8.14 9.17 22.61
CA ILE A 45 8.69 8.13 21.73
C ILE A 45 10.22 8.15 21.77
N LYS A 46 10.86 9.33 21.74
CA LYS A 46 12.31 9.46 21.85
C LYS A 46 12.87 8.84 23.14
N ARG A 47 12.19 9.02 24.27
CA ARG A 47 12.62 8.42 25.56
C ARG A 47 12.57 6.89 25.57
N ASN A 48 11.67 6.31 24.78
CA ASN A 48 11.44 4.87 24.73
C ASN A 48 12.12 4.17 23.54
N ALA A 49 12.67 4.94 22.60
CA ALA A 49 13.34 4.41 21.41
C ALA A 49 14.72 3.84 21.77
N VAL A 50 15.04 2.68 21.19
CA VAL A 50 16.35 2.02 21.35
C VAL A 50 17.42 2.69 20.46
N SER A 51 17.01 3.40 19.41
CA SER A 51 17.91 4.10 18.47
C SER A 51 17.89 5.62 18.66
N PHE A 52 18.95 6.28 18.21
CA PHE A 52 19.12 7.73 18.20
C PHE A 52 18.46 8.41 16.98
N GLU A 53 17.59 7.70 16.25
CA GLU A 53 16.95 8.26 15.06
C GLU A 53 15.94 9.34 15.45
N ASP A 54 15.97 10.47 14.75
CA ASP A 54 15.08 11.59 15.03
C ASP A 54 13.64 11.22 14.61
N VAL A 55 12.67 11.53 15.47
CA VAL A 55 11.26 11.24 15.22
C VAL A 55 10.47 12.53 15.32
N LEU A 56 9.65 12.80 14.30
CA LEU A 56 8.69 13.90 14.30
C LEU A 56 7.28 13.33 14.26
N LEU A 57 6.40 13.86 15.10
CA LEU A 57 4.99 13.49 15.09
C LEU A 57 4.14 14.69 14.75
N PHE A 58 3.23 14.48 13.81
CA PHE A 58 2.24 15.45 13.40
C PHE A 58 0.86 14.89 13.69
N ARG A 59 -0.06 15.77 14.06
CA ARG A 59 -1.47 15.46 14.19
C ARG A 59 -2.25 16.27 13.19
N HIS A 60 -3.16 15.61 12.50
CA HIS A 60 -4.23 16.23 11.75
C HIS A 60 -5.48 16.24 12.64
N ASP A 61 -6.07 17.41 12.88
CA ASP A 61 -7.37 17.53 13.53
C ASP A 61 -8.48 17.11 12.55
N ALA A 62 -9.54 16.48 13.05
CA ALA A 62 -10.67 16.09 12.21
C ALA A 62 -11.25 17.31 11.46
N SER A 63 -11.52 17.11 10.17
CA SER A 63 -12.21 18.07 9.32
C SER A 63 -13.40 17.40 8.64
N ASP A 64 -14.19 18.17 7.89
CA ASP A 64 -15.31 17.62 7.12
C ASP A 64 -14.88 16.56 6.07
N GLN A 65 -13.59 16.54 5.70
CA GLN A 65 -13.07 15.66 4.65
C GLN A 65 -12.12 14.57 5.17
N LEU A 66 -11.40 14.82 6.27
CA LEU A 66 -10.36 13.92 6.75
C LEU A 66 -10.53 13.66 8.25
N PRO A 67 -10.40 12.40 8.69
CA PRO A 67 -10.48 12.06 10.10
C PRO A 67 -9.27 12.60 10.87
N ALA A 68 -9.39 12.65 12.20
CA ALA A 68 -8.24 12.92 13.07
C ALA A 68 -7.22 11.78 12.96
N ALA A 69 -5.95 12.12 12.71
CA ALA A 69 -4.88 11.15 12.53
C ALA A 69 -3.53 11.64 13.07
N GLY A 70 -2.69 10.70 13.49
CA GLY A 70 -1.29 10.90 13.80
C GLY A 70 -0.41 10.40 12.66
N LEU A 71 0.51 11.23 12.19
CA LEU A 71 1.52 10.89 11.19
C LEU A 71 2.90 10.98 11.82
N THR A 72 3.67 9.91 11.69
CA THR A 72 5.06 9.86 12.15
C THR A 72 5.99 10.06 10.97
N LEU A 73 7.00 10.92 11.11
CA LEU A 73 8.20 10.92 10.27
C LEU A 73 9.34 10.33 11.08
N TRP A 74 9.88 9.23 10.57
CA TRP A 74 11.01 8.53 11.17
C TRP A 74 12.29 8.87 10.41
N GLY A 75 13.29 9.32 11.15
CA GLY A 75 14.60 9.69 10.61
C GLY A 75 15.38 8.45 10.19
N ARG A 76 16.11 8.58 9.09
CA ARG A 76 17.10 7.60 8.59
C ARG A 76 18.33 8.36 8.10
N GLU A 77 19.39 7.64 7.77
CA GLU A 77 20.69 8.23 7.36
C GLU A 77 20.56 9.32 6.29
N SER A 78 19.66 9.14 5.32
CA SER A 78 19.46 10.05 4.18
C SER A 78 18.19 10.92 4.26
N GLY A 79 17.50 11.00 5.40
CA GLY A 79 16.31 11.85 5.52
C GLY A 79 15.22 11.30 6.44
N TYR A 80 13.97 11.33 5.96
CA TYR A 80 12.81 10.86 6.72
C TYR A 80 11.91 9.97 5.87
N TYR A 81 11.12 9.11 6.50
CA TYR A 81 10.03 8.39 5.84
C TYR A 81 8.82 8.29 6.77
N VAL A 82 7.65 8.00 6.20
CA VAL A 82 6.43 7.77 6.97
C VAL A 82 6.28 6.27 7.22
N PRO A 83 6.57 5.74 8.42
CA PRO A 83 6.37 4.32 8.70
C PRO A 83 4.89 3.95 8.82
N ASN A 84 4.05 4.87 9.31
CA ASN A 84 2.62 4.65 9.46
C ASN A 84 1.86 5.97 9.73
N ILE A 85 0.55 5.93 9.44
CA ILE A 85 -0.45 6.94 9.84
C ILE A 85 -1.54 6.21 10.62
N VAL A 86 -1.79 6.67 11.85
CA VAL A 86 -2.74 6.02 12.76
C VAL A 86 -3.96 6.91 13.01
N PRO A 87 -5.17 6.36 13.05
CA PRO A 87 -6.35 7.13 13.45
C PRO A 87 -6.26 7.50 14.93
N LEU A 88 -6.76 8.69 15.28
CA LEU A 88 -6.79 9.15 16.68
C LEU A 88 -8.14 8.86 17.36
N GLU A 89 -9.20 8.72 16.58
CA GLU A 89 -10.57 8.54 17.08
C GLU A 89 -11.23 7.24 16.57
N ALA A 90 -10.90 6.83 15.35
CA ALA A 90 -11.39 5.59 14.75
C ALA A 90 -10.50 4.39 15.10
N ARG A 91 -11.01 3.16 14.86
CA ARG A 91 -10.23 1.93 15.06
C ARG A 91 -9.18 1.71 13.97
N SER A 92 -9.48 2.08 12.73
CA SER A 92 -8.61 1.92 11.57
C SER A 92 -8.93 2.98 10.50
N LEU A 93 -7.99 3.22 9.60
CA LEU A 93 -8.18 4.03 8.39
C LEU A 93 -8.36 3.09 7.19
N SER A 94 -9.24 3.44 6.25
CA SER A 94 -9.24 2.81 4.93
C SER A 94 -8.00 3.23 4.12
N TYR A 95 -7.71 2.52 3.02
CA TYR A 95 -6.67 2.93 2.06
C TYR A 95 -6.90 4.37 1.56
N SER A 96 -8.11 4.67 1.12
CA SER A 96 -8.50 6.01 0.68
C SER A 96 -8.30 7.09 1.74
N GLN A 97 -8.68 6.84 3.00
CA GLN A 97 -8.49 7.79 4.10
C GLN A 97 -7.01 7.99 4.41
N TYR A 98 -6.25 6.90 4.55
CA TYR A 98 -4.81 6.95 4.77
C TYR A 98 -4.11 7.76 3.68
N ASN A 99 -4.39 7.43 2.41
CA ASN A 99 -3.76 8.06 1.26
C ASN A 99 -4.13 9.53 1.13
N SER A 100 -5.36 9.90 1.50
CA SER A 100 -5.81 11.29 1.49
C SER A 100 -5.13 12.10 2.59
N ILE A 101 -4.96 11.53 3.80
CA ILE A 101 -4.22 12.17 4.88
C ILE A 101 -2.75 12.37 4.50
N LEU A 102 -2.11 11.34 3.92
CA LEU A 102 -0.73 11.46 3.46
C LEU A 102 -0.58 12.52 2.37
N THR A 103 -1.51 12.55 1.41
CA THR A 103 -1.50 13.55 0.33
C THR A 103 -1.69 14.96 0.88
N ASP A 104 -2.61 15.15 1.84
CA ASP A 104 -2.83 16.44 2.49
C ASP A 104 -1.60 16.93 3.26
N PHE A 105 -0.93 16.03 4.00
CA PHE A 105 0.35 16.33 4.65
C PHE A 105 1.42 16.77 3.64
N VAL A 106 1.52 16.02 2.54
CA VAL A 106 2.49 16.31 1.47
C VAL A 106 2.23 17.67 0.86
N ASP A 107 0.99 17.97 0.49
CA ASP A 107 0.67 19.19 -0.23
C ASP A 107 0.72 20.45 0.66
N ARG A 108 0.35 20.33 1.94
CA ARG A 108 0.33 21.48 2.87
C ARG A 108 1.64 21.73 3.58
N ILE A 109 2.42 20.68 3.88
CA ILE A 109 3.60 20.78 4.74
C ILE A 109 4.85 20.38 3.97
N ALA A 110 4.93 19.13 3.51
CA ALA A 110 6.19 18.57 3.05
C ALA A 110 6.68 19.24 1.77
N ARG A 111 5.84 19.31 0.73
CA ARG A 111 6.20 19.84 -0.59
C ARG A 111 6.61 21.32 -0.55
N PRO A 112 5.87 22.25 0.10
CA PRO A 112 6.31 23.64 0.24
C PRO A 112 7.68 23.80 0.92
N VAL A 113 7.97 22.96 1.91
CA VAL A 113 9.26 22.96 2.61
C VAL A 113 10.36 22.35 1.74
N CYS A 114 10.09 21.21 1.11
CA CYS A 114 11.04 20.48 0.28
C CYS A 114 11.46 21.28 -0.94
N ASP A 115 10.51 21.91 -1.64
CA ASP A 115 10.78 22.75 -2.82
C ASP A 115 11.70 23.94 -2.46
N ARG A 116 11.48 24.55 -1.28
CA ARG A 116 12.30 25.66 -0.78
C ARG A 116 13.72 25.23 -0.40
N LEU A 117 13.90 24.00 0.08
CA LEU A 117 15.17 23.49 0.57
C LEU A 117 15.91 22.59 -0.44
N GLY A 118 15.32 22.32 -1.61
CA GLY A 118 15.88 21.40 -2.60
C GLY A 118 15.94 19.94 -2.10
N VAL A 119 14.98 19.53 -1.26
CA VAL A 119 14.87 18.16 -0.74
C VAL A 119 13.99 17.34 -1.66
N GLY A 120 14.42 16.12 -2.00
CA GLY A 120 13.62 15.21 -2.81
C GLY A 120 12.46 14.62 -2.02
N ILE A 121 11.28 14.52 -2.65
CA ILE A 121 10.12 13.82 -2.10
C ILE A 121 9.71 12.70 -3.05
N GLU A 122 9.60 11.50 -2.51
CA GLU A 122 9.11 10.33 -3.22
C GLU A 122 7.82 9.85 -2.57
N LEU A 123 6.82 9.56 -3.40
CA LEU A 123 5.51 9.10 -2.97
C LEU A 123 5.11 7.92 -3.87
N SER A 124 4.89 6.74 -3.28
CA SER A 124 4.51 5.55 -4.05
C SER A 124 3.11 5.69 -4.67
N SER A 125 2.75 4.80 -5.60
CA SER A 125 1.40 4.76 -6.17
C SER A 125 0.38 4.35 -5.11
N GLY A 126 -0.77 5.01 -5.06
CA GLY A 126 -1.89 4.62 -4.18
C GLY A 126 -2.76 3.51 -4.72
N SER A 127 -2.43 2.99 -5.91
CA SER A 127 -3.11 1.86 -6.54
C SER A 127 -2.12 0.97 -7.25
N GLN A 128 -2.37 -0.33 -7.21
CA GLN A 128 -1.59 -1.33 -7.95
C GLN A 128 -2.50 -2.15 -8.86
N SER A 129 -1.97 -2.48 -10.01
CA SER A 129 -2.56 -3.33 -11.05
C SER A 129 -1.98 -4.74 -10.96
N LEU A 130 -2.63 -5.72 -11.61
CA LEU A 130 -2.08 -7.09 -11.67
C LEU A 130 -0.63 -7.15 -12.18
N ASP A 131 -0.29 -6.29 -13.14
CA ASP A 131 1.04 -6.31 -13.76
C ASP A 131 2.15 -5.85 -12.78
N ASP A 132 1.79 -5.24 -11.63
CA ASP A 132 2.72 -4.89 -10.57
C ASP A 132 3.19 -6.11 -9.76
N TRP A 133 2.35 -7.16 -9.65
CA TRP A 133 2.66 -8.34 -8.83
C TRP A 133 3.03 -9.59 -9.64
N THR A 134 2.63 -9.66 -10.90
CA THR A 134 2.91 -10.83 -11.74
C THR A 134 3.43 -10.44 -13.11
N THR A 135 3.62 -11.42 -14.00
CA THR A 135 4.01 -11.17 -15.39
C THR A 135 2.79 -10.84 -16.25
N GLU A 136 3.00 -10.17 -17.39
CA GLU A 136 1.93 -9.80 -18.31
C GLU A 136 1.12 -11.02 -18.82
N ASP A 137 1.79 -12.16 -19.04
CA ASP A 137 1.12 -13.41 -19.47
C ASP A 137 0.18 -13.95 -18.39
N VAL A 138 0.65 -14.01 -17.14
CA VAL A 138 -0.17 -14.44 -15.99
C VAL A 138 -1.36 -13.50 -15.79
N ALA A 139 -1.12 -12.19 -15.79
CA ALA A 139 -2.18 -11.19 -15.64
C ALA A 139 -3.22 -11.29 -16.77
N THR A 140 -2.78 -11.51 -18.01
CA THR A 140 -3.67 -11.68 -19.17
C THR A 140 -4.54 -12.92 -19.03
N ARG A 141 -3.99 -14.04 -18.56
CA ARG A 141 -4.74 -15.29 -18.35
C ARG A 141 -5.76 -15.16 -17.24
N LEU A 142 -5.40 -14.50 -16.13
CA LEU A 142 -6.33 -14.21 -15.03
C LEU A 142 -7.50 -13.34 -15.53
N ARG A 143 -7.20 -12.24 -16.23
CA ARG A 143 -8.21 -11.35 -16.83
C ARG A 143 -9.13 -12.13 -17.77
N ARG A 144 -8.59 -13.01 -18.60
CA ARG A 144 -9.36 -13.83 -19.55
C ARG A 144 -10.28 -14.83 -18.86
N PHE A 145 -9.79 -15.50 -17.82
CA PHE A 145 -10.63 -16.37 -16.99
C PHE A 145 -11.77 -15.55 -16.37
N SER A 146 -11.41 -14.49 -15.65
CA SER A 146 -12.32 -13.69 -14.84
C SER A 146 -13.42 -12.96 -15.64
N ALA A 147 -13.08 -12.50 -16.84
CA ALA A 147 -14.03 -11.85 -17.74
C ALA A 147 -15.03 -12.83 -18.40
N ALA A 148 -14.65 -14.10 -18.55
CA ALA A 148 -15.43 -15.08 -19.32
C ALA A 148 -16.12 -16.13 -18.44
N ALA A 149 -15.70 -16.28 -17.19
CA ALA A 149 -16.28 -17.23 -16.26
C ALA A 149 -17.64 -16.75 -15.74
N ASN A 150 -18.55 -17.71 -15.53
CA ASN A 150 -19.74 -17.42 -14.76
C ASN A 150 -19.38 -17.32 -13.27
N LYS A 151 -19.41 -16.10 -12.74
CA LYS A 151 -18.97 -15.79 -11.38
C LYS A 151 -19.71 -16.55 -10.28
N SER A 152 -20.98 -16.91 -10.51
CA SER A 152 -21.76 -17.70 -9.54
C SER A 152 -21.38 -19.18 -9.48
N THR A 153 -20.51 -19.65 -10.39
CA THR A 153 -20.10 -21.06 -10.49
C THR A 153 -18.58 -21.25 -10.48
N GLY A 154 -17.80 -20.19 -10.24
CA GLY A 154 -16.35 -20.29 -10.15
C GLY A 154 -15.72 -20.87 -11.42
N ALA A 155 -14.82 -21.84 -11.19
CA ALA A 155 -14.15 -22.61 -12.24
C ALA A 155 -14.81 -23.98 -12.51
N SER A 156 -16.07 -24.21 -12.07
CA SER A 156 -16.70 -25.54 -12.17
C SER A 156 -17.16 -25.91 -13.59
N HIS A 157 -17.40 -24.92 -14.46
CA HIS A 157 -17.75 -25.20 -15.86
C HIS A 157 -16.49 -25.62 -16.64
N PRO A 158 -16.52 -26.66 -17.51
CA PRO A 158 -15.32 -27.19 -18.16
C PRO A 158 -14.49 -26.15 -18.94
N MET A 159 -15.13 -25.14 -19.53
CA MET A 159 -14.41 -24.06 -20.23
C MET A 159 -13.74 -23.09 -19.26
N ASP A 160 -14.37 -22.83 -18.11
CA ASP A 160 -13.83 -21.92 -17.08
C ASP A 160 -12.70 -22.60 -16.34
N GLN A 161 -12.85 -23.91 -16.06
CA GLN A 161 -11.79 -24.76 -15.52
C GLN A 161 -10.53 -24.73 -16.40
N ARG A 162 -10.67 -24.83 -17.73
CA ARG A 162 -9.51 -24.76 -18.63
C ARG A 162 -8.81 -23.40 -18.57
N ARG A 163 -9.57 -22.30 -18.61
CA ARG A 163 -8.99 -20.94 -18.50
C ARG A 163 -8.32 -20.73 -17.14
N TRP A 164 -8.90 -21.31 -16.09
CA TRP A 164 -8.33 -21.29 -14.76
C TRP A 164 -7.02 -22.07 -14.72
N PHE A 165 -6.98 -23.30 -15.22
CA PHE A 165 -5.75 -24.09 -15.32
C PHE A 165 -4.66 -23.41 -16.16
N ASP A 166 -5.04 -22.77 -17.27
CA ASP A 166 -4.12 -21.98 -18.08
C ASP A 166 -3.45 -20.87 -17.24
N PHE A 167 -4.20 -20.21 -16.34
CA PHE A 167 -3.67 -19.23 -15.39
C PHE A 167 -2.78 -19.85 -14.31
N LEU A 168 -3.16 -21.01 -13.75
CA LEU A 168 -2.37 -21.71 -12.72
C LEU A 168 -1.01 -22.15 -13.26
N VAL A 169 -0.99 -22.76 -14.45
CA VAL A 169 0.24 -23.23 -15.09
C VAL A 169 1.15 -22.05 -15.41
N ALA A 170 0.60 -20.94 -15.94
CA ALA A 170 1.40 -19.76 -16.21
C ALA A 170 1.97 -19.13 -14.93
N SER A 171 1.19 -19.11 -13.85
CA SER A 171 1.65 -18.62 -12.54
C SER A 171 2.78 -19.48 -11.98
N HIS A 172 2.67 -20.80 -12.10
CA HIS A 172 3.69 -21.74 -11.66
C HIS A 172 5.03 -21.59 -12.40
N LEU A 173 4.96 -21.34 -13.71
CA LEU A 173 6.14 -21.15 -14.55
C LEU A 173 6.76 -19.75 -14.41
N SER A 174 6.12 -18.84 -13.68
CA SER A 174 6.56 -17.46 -13.49
C SER A 174 7.53 -17.36 -12.32
N GLU A 175 8.61 -16.58 -12.48
CA GLU A 175 9.53 -16.25 -11.38
C GLU A 175 8.94 -15.22 -10.39
N LYS A 176 7.82 -14.56 -10.76
CA LYS A 176 7.06 -13.67 -9.88
C LYS A 176 5.88 -14.40 -9.27
N GLU A 177 5.82 -14.42 -7.94
CA GLU A 177 4.73 -14.99 -7.18
C GLU A 177 3.63 -13.94 -6.92
N LEU A 178 2.40 -14.29 -7.29
CA LEU A 178 1.22 -13.55 -6.86
C LEU A 178 0.75 -14.11 -5.51
N ASP A 179 0.69 -13.23 -4.52
CA ASP A 179 0.20 -13.57 -3.17
C ASP A 179 -1.30 -13.91 -3.16
N VAL A 180 -1.69 -14.84 -2.31
CA VAL A 180 -3.04 -15.41 -2.23
C VAL A 180 -4.06 -14.37 -1.75
N GLU A 181 -3.70 -13.56 -0.75
CA GLU A 181 -4.58 -12.50 -0.25
C GLU A 181 -4.77 -11.42 -1.31
N THR A 182 -3.70 -11.08 -2.03
CA THR A 182 -3.72 -10.12 -3.15
C THR A 182 -4.62 -10.63 -4.29
N LEU A 183 -4.54 -11.92 -4.65
CA LEU A 183 -5.41 -12.53 -5.66
C LEU A 183 -6.88 -12.51 -5.24
N ALA A 184 -7.22 -12.95 -4.02
CA ALA A 184 -8.58 -12.94 -3.51
C ALA A 184 -9.16 -11.51 -3.53
N ARG A 185 -8.36 -10.55 -3.07
CA ARG A 185 -8.74 -9.14 -3.05
C ARG A 185 -8.96 -8.58 -4.46
N TRP A 186 -8.10 -8.91 -5.42
CA TRP A 186 -8.29 -8.51 -6.82
C TRP A 186 -9.60 -9.04 -7.40
N LEU A 187 -9.85 -10.35 -7.25
CA LEU A 187 -11.07 -10.99 -7.73
C LEU A 187 -12.31 -10.30 -7.18
N ARG A 188 -12.30 -9.96 -5.89
CA ARG A 188 -13.43 -9.28 -5.24
C ARG A 188 -13.59 -7.82 -5.68
N GLU A 189 -12.53 -7.02 -5.52
CA GLU A 189 -12.63 -5.55 -5.64
C GLU A 189 -12.61 -5.06 -7.09
N VAL A 190 -11.84 -5.72 -7.97
CA VAL A 190 -11.66 -5.29 -9.36
C VAL A 190 -12.58 -6.05 -10.29
N ASP A 191 -12.55 -7.37 -10.18
CA ASP A 191 -13.26 -8.24 -11.12
C ASP A 191 -14.73 -8.46 -10.71
N GLY A 192 -15.09 -8.20 -9.46
CA GLY A 192 -16.47 -8.24 -8.95
C GLY A 192 -16.97 -9.63 -8.60
N TRP A 193 -16.07 -10.54 -8.21
CA TRP A 193 -16.46 -11.83 -7.61
C TRP A 193 -17.02 -11.62 -6.20
N ASP A 194 -17.96 -12.48 -5.79
CA ASP A 194 -18.36 -12.53 -4.39
C ASP A 194 -17.21 -13.05 -3.51
N GLU A 195 -17.29 -12.72 -2.22
CA GLU A 195 -16.23 -12.99 -1.26
C GLU A 195 -15.91 -14.49 -1.14
N GLU A 196 -16.94 -15.34 -0.99
CA GLU A 196 -16.77 -16.78 -0.85
C GLU A 196 -16.06 -17.38 -2.08
N THR A 197 -16.55 -17.07 -3.28
CA THR A 197 -15.96 -17.60 -4.52
C THR A 197 -14.55 -17.06 -4.77
N ALA A 198 -14.27 -15.79 -4.43
CA ALA A 198 -12.94 -15.21 -4.56
C ALA A 198 -11.92 -15.92 -3.65
N TYR A 199 -12.29 -16.19 -2.39
CA TYR A 199 -11.44 -16.92 -1.46
C TYR A 199 -11.26 -18.39 -1.86
N ASP A 200 -12.31 -19.06 -2.35
CA ASP A 200 -12.21 -20.43 -2.85
C ASP A 200 -11.25 -20.55 -4.04
N LEU A 201 -11.33 -19.60 -4.99
CA LEU A 201 -10.40 -19.54 -6.12
C LEU A 201 -8.97 -19.29 -5.66
N ALA A 202 -8.75 -18.35 -4.72
CA ALA A 202 -7.42 -18.07 -4.19
C ALA A 202 -6.83 -19.27 -3.43
N GLY A 203 -7.64 -19.97 -2.63
CA GLY A 203 -7.25 -21.21 -1.96
C GLY A 203 -6.94 -22.34 -2.95
N ASN A 204 -7.73 -22.46 -4.02
CA ASN A 204 -7.43 -23.42 -5.10
C ASN A 204 -6.10 -23.08 -5.81
N TYR A 205 -5.85 -21.80 -6.07
CA TYR A 205 -4.60 -21.33 -6.65
C TYR A 205 -3.38 -21.74 -5.81
N GLN A 206 -3.41 -21.46 -4.51
CA GLN A 206 -2.33 -21.85 -3.59
C GLN A 206 -2.06 -23.36 -3.61
N ASN A 207 -3.14 -24.15 -3.50
CA ASN A 207 -3.04 -25.62 -3.49
C ASN A 207 -2.50 -26.16 -4.82
N ALA A 208 -2.92 -25.58 -5.95
CA ALA A 208 -2.47 -26.01 -7.26
C ALA A 208 -1.00 -25.68 -7.50
N LEU A 209 -0.52 -24.50 -7.08
CA LEU A 209 0.89 -24.16 -7.16
C LEU A 209 1.74 -25.12 -6.31
N ALA A 210 1.34 -25.37 -5.06
CA ALA A 210 2.04 -26.33 -4.21
C ALA A 210 2.11 -27.75 -4.83
N LEU A 211 1.03 -28.17 -5.49
CA LEU A 211 0.98 -29.46 -6.20
C LEU A 211 1.90 -29.49 -7.43
N LEU A 212 1.94 -28.40 -8.21
CA LEU A 212 2.80 -28.30 -9.40
C LEU A 212 4.28 -28.23 -9.02
N THR A 213 4.63 -27.50 -7.96
CA THR A 213 5.98 -27.52 -7.38
C THR A 213 6.38 -28.93 -6.96
N TYR A 214 5.50 -29.63 -6.23
CA TYR A 214 5.76 -31.01 -5.84
C TYR A 214 5.99 -31.93 -7.05
N TYR A 215 5.21 -31.76 -8.12
CA TYR A 215 5.33 -32.51 -9.37
C TYR A 215 6.64 -32.25 -10.12
N ASP A 216 7.15 -31.01 -10.12
CA ASP A 216 8.43 -30.70 -10.76
C ASP A 216 9.63 -31.27 -9.98
N GLU A 217 9.47 -31.45 -8.67
CA GLU A 217 10.50 -31.98 -7.78
C GLU A 217 10.54 -33.53 -7.69
N HIS A 218 9.48 -34.23 -8.12
CA HIS A 218 9.30 -35.69 -7.94
C HIS A 218 8.83 -36.42 -9.19
#